data_AF-I3E830-F1
#
_entry.id   AF-I3E830-F1
#
_cell.length_a   1.000
_cell.length_b   1.000
_cell.length_c   1.000
_cell.angle_alpha   90.00
_cell.angle_beta   90.00
_cell.angle_gamma   90.00
#
_symmetry.space_group_name_H-M   'P 1'
#
loop_
_entity.id
_entity.type
_entity.pdbx_description
1 polymer ?
#
loop_
_entity_poly.entity_id
_entity_poly.type
_entity_poly.pdbx_seq_one_letter_code
_entity_poly.pdbx_strand_id
1 'polypeptide(L)' 'MRKPRKRTFKELVSENKQQLLNDRDALEKIEERLEQKMLGKAE' A
#
# COMPACT_ATOMS: atom_id res chain seq x y z
N MET A 1 27.83 9.27 -21.44
CA MET A 1 26.98 8.82 -20.31
C MET A 1 25.59 9.45 -20.47
N ARG A 2 24.50 8.68 -20.63
CA ARG A 2 23.15 9.27 -20.78
C ARG A 2 22.75 9.96 -19.46
N LYS A 3 22.25 11.20 -19.53
CA LYS A 3 21.73 11.93 -18.35
C LYS A 3 20.59 11.12 -17.71
N PRO A 4 20.54 10.95 -16.38
CA PRO A 4 19.39 10.34 -15.73
C PRO A 4 18.16 11.22 -15.97
N ARG A 5 17.11 10.64 -16.55
CA ARG A 5 15.82 11.31 -16.69
C ARG A 5 15.19 11.38 -15.29
N LYS A 6 14.94 12.59 -14.80
CA LYS A 6 14.18 12.79 -13.57
C LYS A 6 12.74 12.34 -13.81
N ARG A 7 12.18 11.56 -12.89
CA ARG A 7 10.75 11.22 -12.88
C ARG A 7 9.93 12.48 -12.65
N THR A 8 8.82 12.59 -13.34
CA THR A 8 7.80 13.61 -13.10
C THR A 8 7.08 13.34 -11.78
N PHE A 9 6.45 14.37 -11.23
CA PHE A 9 5.61 14.20 -10.04
C PHE A 9 4.51 13.14 -10.23
N LYS A 10 3.89 13.11 -11.40
CA LYS A 10 2.84 12.12 -11.74
C LYS A 10 3.38 10.68 -11.69
N GLU A 11 4.59 10.46 -12.22
CA GLU A 11 5.23 9.15 -12.19
C GLU A 11 5.57 8.73 -10.75
N LEU A 12 6.14 9.64 -9.95
CA LEU A 12 6.44 9.37 -8.54
C LEU A 12 5.18 9.05 -7.72
N VAL A 13 4.08 9.78 -7.94
CA VAL A 13 2.80 9.50 -7.29
C VAL A 13 2.26 8.13 -7.72
N SER A 14 2.40 7.77 -8.99
CA SER A 14 1.96 6.46 -9.49
C SER A 14 2.77 5.33 -8.86
N GLU A 15 4.09 5.50 -8.73
CA GLU A 15 4.98 4.54 -8.08
C GLU A 15 4.63 4.37 -6.61
N ASN A 16 4.45 5.47 -5.87
CA ASN A 16 4.06 5.41 -4.46
C ASN A 16 2.72 4.68 -4.27
N LYS A 17 1.73 4.93 -5.14
CA LYS A 17 0.45 4.22 -5.09
C LYS A 17 0.64 2.71 -5.29
N GLN A 18 1.47 2.32 -6.27
CA GLN A 18 1.76 0.90 -6.51
C GLN A 18 2.50 0.27 -5.32
N GLN A 19 3.45 0.98 -4.71
CA GLN A 19 4.14 0.50 -3.52
C GLN A 19 3.18 0.25 -2.36
N LEU A 20 2.31 1.22 -2.06
CA LEU A 20 1.31 1.08 -0.99
C LEU A 20 0.34 -0.09 -1.24
N LEU A 21 -0.06 -0.30 -2.49
CA LEU A 21 -0.97 -1.41 -2.86
C LEU A 21 -0.29 -2.79 -2.76
N ASN A 22 1.02 -2.86 -2.86
CA ASN A 22 1.78 -4.11 -2.82
C ASN A 22 2.48 -4.34 -1.46
N ASP A 23 2.27 -3.43 -0.49
CA ASP A 23 2.81 -3.54 0.85
C ASP A 23 2.02 -4.62 1.63
N ARG A 24 2.61 -5.82 1.69
CA ARG A 24 1.98 -6.99 2.33
C ARG A 24 1.78 -6.79 3.82
N ASP A 25 2.73 -6.19 4.53
CA ASP A 25 2.64 -5.97 5.97
C ASP A 25 1.49 -4.99 6.30
N ALA A 26 1.29 -3.98 5.44
CA ALA A 26 0.16 -3.07 5.58
C ALA A 26 -1.18 -3.76 5.31
N LEU A 27 -1.24 -4.65 4.31
CA LEU A 27 -2.44 -5.41 3.98
C LEU A 27 -2.80 -6.39 5.10
N GLU A 28 -1.83 -7.13 5.65
CA GLU A 28 -2.03 -8.07 6.75
C GLU A 28 -2.59 -7.36 8.00
N LYS A 29 -2.05 -6.19 8.38
CA LYS A 29 -2.61 -5.38 9.47
C LYS A 29 -4.05 -4.92 9.22
N ILE A 30 -4.43 -4.70 7.97
CA ILE A 30 -5.82 -4.36 7.62
C ILE A 30 -6.70 -5.59 7.80
N GLU A 31 -6.27 -6.75 7.32
CA GLU A 31 -6.98 -8.03 7.47
C GLU A 31 -7.19 -8.38 8.95
N GLU A 32 -6.14 -8.34 9.77
CA GLU A 32 -6.24 -8.57 11.23
C GLU A 32 -7.29 -7.67 11.87
N ARG A 33 -7.29 -6.36 11.56
CA ARG A 33 -8.28 -5.42 12.11
C ARG A 33 -9.71 -5.73 11.66
N LEU A 34 -9.88 -6.24 10.44
CA LEU A 34 -11.19 -6.64 9.92
C LEU A 34 -11.67 -7.91 10.62
N GLU A 35 -10.80 -8.91 10.79
CA GLU A 35 -11.11 -10.14 11.52
C GLU A 35 -11.51 -9.86 12.97
N GLN A 36 -10.73 -9.06 13.69
CA GLN A 36 -11.06 -8.66 15.07
C GLN A 36 -12.44 -7.98 15.16
N LYS A 37 -12.76 -7.11 14.19
CA LYS A 37 -14.08 -6.45 14.13
C LYS A 37 -15.22 -7.43 13.84
N MET A 38 -14.97 -8.49 13.08
CA MET A 38 -15.98 -9.52 12.79
C MET A 38 -16.19 -10.46 13.98
N LEU A 39 -15.12 -10.88 14.64
CA LEU A 39 -15.19 -11.71 15.85
C LEU A 39 -15.95 -11.01 16.97
N GLY A 40 -15.67 -9.73 17.22
CA GLY A 40 -16.38 -8.94 18.23
C GLY A 40 -17.85 -8.62 17.92
N LYS A 41 -18.38 -9.07 16.77
CA LYS A 41 -19.82 -9.02 16.44
C LYS A 41 -20.53 -10.35 16.60
N ALA A 42 -19.78 -11.44 16.77
CA ALA A 42 -20.29 -12.80 16.91
C ALA A 42 -20.47 -13.23 18.39
N GLU A 43 -20.01 -12.40 19.34
CA GLU A 43 -20.28 -12.47 20.79
C GLU A 43 -21.40 -11.49 21.18
#